data_AF-A0A1B0BZA1-F1
#
_entry.id   AF-A0A1B0BZA1-F1
#
_cell.length_a   1.000
_cell.length_b   1.000
_cell.length_c   1.000
_cell.angle_alpha   90.00
_cell.angle_beta   90.00
_cell.angle_gamma   90.00
#
_symmetry.space_group_name_H-M   'P 1'
#
loop_
_entity.id
_entity.type
_entity.pdbx_description
1 polymer ?
#
loop_
_entity_poly.entity_id
_entity_poly.type
_entity_poly.pdbx_seq_one_letter_code
_entity_poly.pdbx_strand_id
1 'polypeptide(L)'
;KFSLIFLNKHIFACYSITRIIATVSIYISSKVTINPWLFLLCSVPSGMSGHTCAVITAIYWYISDVAKAKSRGLRMVLNEASLCAAMMIGSLRTGYIYEPTNAITVFSILSTLLFLALLYVYAFVVGGLKP
;
A
#
# COMPACT_ATOMS: atom_id res chain seq x y z
N LYS A 1 18.52 -5.86 13.34
CA LYS A 1 18.52 -5.41 11.93
C LYS A 1 17.96 -6.45 10.94
N PHE A 2 18.49 -7.68 10.87
CA PHE A 2 18.03 -8.70 9.90
C PHE A 2 16.55 -9.12 10.06
N SER A 3 16.07 -9.31 11.29
CA SER A 3 14.66 -9.65 11.58
C SER A 3 13.67 -8.55 11.14
N LEU A 4 14.08 -7.28 11.19
CA LEU A 4 13.23 -6.15 10.83
C LEU A 4 13.09 -5.99 9.31
N ILE A 5 14.13 -6.32 8.54
CA ILE A 5 14.12 -6.33 7.07
C ILE A 5 13.23 -7.47 6.55
N PHE A 6 13.34 -8.66 7.17
CA PHE A 6 12.51 -9.81 6.82
C PHE A 6 11.02 -9.57 7.13
N LEU A 7 10.74 -8.99 8.30
CA LEU A 7 9.38 -8.61 8.69
C LEU A 7 8.79 -7.57 7.73
N ASN A 8 9.57 -6.56 7.34
CA ASN A 8 9.12 -5.54 6.40
C ASN A 8 8.82 -6.13 5.00
N LYS A 9 9.66 -7.06 4.53
CA LYS A 9 9.46 -7.77 3.26
C LYS A 9 8.14 -8.55 3.24
N HIS A 10 7.82 -9.26 4.32
CA HIS A 10 6.56 -9.99 4.45
C HIS A 10 5.34 -9.06 4.49
N ILE A 11 5.42 -7.94 5.22
CA ILE A 11 4.33 -6.95 5.31
C ILE A 11 4.03 -6.34 3.92
N PHE A 12 5.07 -5.92 3.17
CA PHE A 12 4.90 -5.35 1.84
C PHE A 12 4.37 -6.37 0.81
N ALA A 13 4.83 -7.63 0.86
CA ALA A 13 4.33 -8.69 -0.02
C ALA A 13 2.85 -9.00 0.27
N CYS A 14 2.48 -9.13 1.55
CA CYS A 14 1.12 -9.42 1.97
C CYS A 14 0.15 -8.27 1.60
N TYR A 15 0.57 -7.03 1.78
CA TYR A 15 -0.20 -5.85 1.36
C TYR A 15 -0.47 -5.85 -0.16
N SER A 16 0.51 -6.22 -0.96
CA SER A 16 0.38 -6.22 -2.43
C SER A 16 -0.54 -7.33 -2.93
N ILE A 17 -0.42 -8.53 -2.36
CA ILE A 17 -1.33 -9.65 -2.63
C ILE A 17 -2.78 -9.27 -2.31
N THR A 18 -3.00 -8.61 -1.17
CA THR A 18 -4.32 -8.16 -0.74
C THR A 18 -4.94 -7.17 -1.74
N ARG A 19 -4.14 -6.26 -2.31
CA ARG A 19 -4.62 -5.27 -3.28
C ARG A 19 -4.88 -5.87 -4.66
N ILE A 20 -4.13 -6.91 -5.05
CA ILE A 20 -4.42 -7.70 -6.25
C ILE A 20 -5.75 -8.45 -6.09
N ILE A 21 -5.96 -9.11 -4.95
CA ILE A 21 -7.22 -9.81 -4.65
C ILE A 21 -8.41 -8.84 -4.72
N ALA A 22 -8.30 -7.66 -4.09
CA ALA A 22 -9.36 -6.65 -4.13
C ALA A 22 -9.67 -6.15 -5.56
N THR A 23 -8.64 -5.96 -6.39
CA THR A 23 -8.81 -5.55 -7.79
C THR A 23 -9.52 -6.63 -8.61
N VAL A 24 -9.18 -7.90 -8.40
CA VAL A 24 -9.85 -9.04 -9.05
C VAL A 24 -11.31 -9.15 -8.59
N SER A 25 -11.60 -8.98 -7.29
CA SER A 25 -12.98 -8.98 -6.78
C SER A 25 -13.85 -7.90 -7.43
N ILE A 26 -13.29 -6.70 -7.64
CA ILE A 26 -14.01 -5.58 -8.26
C ILE A 26 -14.21 -5.80 -9.76
N TYR A 27 -13.23 -6.43 -10.43
CA TYR A 27 -13.37 -6.84 -11.83
C TYR A 27 -14.53 -7.83 -12.02
N ILE A 28 -14.64 -8.83 -11.15
CA ILE A 28 -15.74 -9.81 -11.18
C ILE A 28 -17.07 -9.12 -10.85
N SER A 29 -17.07 -8.18 -9.89
CA SER A 29 -18.27 -7.42 -9.47
C SER A 29 -18.83 -6.54 -10.59
N SER A 30 -17.99 -6.08 -11.51
CA SER A 30 -18.43 -5.32 -12.68
C SER A 30 -19.10 -6.18 -13.76
N LYS A 31 -18.97 -7.52 -13.70
CA LYS A 31 -19.48 -8.45 -14.72
C LYS A 31 -20.64 -9.32 -14.24
N VAL A 32 -20.78 -9.50 -12.93
CA VAL A 32 -21.80 -10.35 -12.31
C VAL A 32 -22.34 -9.63 -11.08
N THR A 33 -23.65 -9.65 -10.86
CA THR A 33 -24.29 -9.18 -9.62
C THR A 33 -23.90 -10.15 -8.48
N ILE A 34 -22.77 -9.89 -7.84
CA ILE A 34 -22.20 -10.77 -6.80
C ILE A 34 -23.02 -10.66 -5.51
N ASN A 35 -23.26 -11.81 -4.86
CA ASN A 35 -23.78 -11.86 -3.49
C ASN A 35 -22.81 -11.16 -2.51
N PRO A 36 -23.28 -10.25 -1.64
CA PRO A 36 -22.43 -9.42 -0.76
C PRO A 36 -21.48 -10.23 0.15
N TRP A 37 -21.81 -11.49 0.41
CA TRP A 37 -21.01 -12.43 1.19
C TRP A 37 -19.62 -12.74 0.61
N LEU A 38 -19.46 -12.74 -0.72
CA LEU A 38 -18.14 -12.98 -1.33
C LEU A 38 -17.18 -11.79 -1.14
N PHE A 39 -17.73 -10.57 -1.05
CA PHE A 39 -16.95 -9.38 -0.73
C PHE A 39 -16.50 -9.38 0.75
N LEU A 40 -17.38 -9.83 1.65
CA LEU A 40 -17.08 -10.03 3.07
C LEU A 40 -15.96 -11.06 3.25
N LEU A 41 -16.03 -12.21 2.59
CA LEU A 41 -14.98 -13.24 2.67
C LEU A 41 -13.62 -12.75 2.15
N CYS A 42 -13.58 -11.93 1.10
CA CYS A 42 -12.32 -11.30 0.63
C CYS A 42 -11.78 -10.24 1.61
N SER A 43 -12.65 -9.65 2.42
CA SER A 43 -12.25 -8.63 3.41
C SER A 43 -11.62 -9.23 4.67
N VAL A 44 -11.90 -10.50 4.98
CA VAL A 44 -11.34 -11.21 6.15
C VAL A 44 -9.81 -11.31 6.11
N PRO A 45 -9.17 -11.86 5.05
CA PRO A 45 -7.70 -11.91 4.99
C PRO A 45 -7.09 -10.51 4.88
N SER A 46 -7.81 -9.57 4.25
CA SER A 46 -7.40 -8.17 4.20
C SER A 46 -7.30 -7.58 5.61
N GLY A 47 -8.32 -7.80 6.46
CA GLY A 47 -8.36 -7.34 7.85
C GLY A 47 -7.24 -7.90 8.71
N MET A 48 -6.94 -9.19 8.58
CA MET A 48 -5.88 -9.86 9.34
C MET A 48 -4.47 -9.35 9.01
N SER A 49 -4.25 -8.82 7.80
CA SER A 49 -2.93 -8.33 7.35
C SER A 49 -2.53 -6.95 7.92
N GLY A 50 -3.42 -6.26 8.64
CA GLY A 50 -3.15 -4.94 9.23
C GLY A 50 -3.17 -3.77 8.23
N HIS A 51 -3.45 -4.02 6.95
CA HIS A 51 -3.65 -2.99 5.91
C HIS A 51 -2.52 -1.95 5.87
N THR A 52 -2.86 -0.73 5.43
CA THR A 52 -2.00 0.45 5.38
C THR A 52 -1.36 0.76 6.73
N CYS A 53 -2.02 0.46 7.86
CA CYS A 53 -1.49 0.71 9.20
C CYS A 53 -0.21 -0.10 9.47
N ALA A 54 -0.16 -1.37 9.05
CA ALA A 54 1.03 -2.20 9.16
C ALA A 54 2.19 -1.64 8.31
N VAL A 55 1.89 -1.19 7.08
CA VAL A 55 2.89 -0.60 6.17
C VAL A 55 3.46 0.71 6.72
N ILE A 56 2.59 1.61 7.21
CA ILE A 56 2.99 2.89 7.81
C ILE A 56 3.89 2.64 9.03
N THR A 57 3.51 1.69 9.89
CA THR A 57 4.31 1.31 11.06
C THR A 57 5.68 0.78 10.66
N ALA A 58 5.75 -0.06 9.63
CA ALA A 58 7.00 -0.60 9.14
C ALA A 58 7.93 0.48 8.55
N ILE A 59 7.37 1.52 7.91
CA ILE A 59 8.11 2.70 7.46
C ILE A 59 8.62 3.52 8.65
N TYR A 60 7.80 3.73 9.68
CA TYR A 60 8.22 4.44 10.90
C TYR A 60 9.36 3.76 11.62
N TRP A 61 9.33 2.43 11.68
CA TRP A 61 10.41 1.64 12.27
C TRP A 61 11.68 1.75 11.42
N TYR A 62 11.56 1.72 10.10
CA TYR A 62 12.71 1.93 9.19
C TYR A 62 13.33 3.32 9.36
N ILE A 63 12.51 4.39 9.39
CA ILE A 63 12.99 5.76 9.62
C ILE A 63 13.68 5.88 10.98
N SER A 64 13.13 5.22 12.00
CA SER A 64 13.71 5.22 13.35
C SER A 64 15.07 4.52 13.43
N ASP A 65 15.28 3.45 12.65
CA ASP A 65 16.56 2.71 12.62
C ASP A 65 17.64 3.43 11.79
N VAL A 66 17.24 4.16 10.73
CA VAL A 66 18.18 4.83 9.81
C VAL A 66 18.48 6.28 10.21
N ALA A 67 17.59 6.97 10.93
CA ALA A 67 17.77 8.39 11.24
C ALA A 67 18.65 8.64 12.47
N LYS A 68 19.60 9.58 12.33
CA LYS A 68 20.35 10.14 13.48
C LYS A 68 19.41 10.96 14.38
N ALA A 69 19.66 10.95 15.70
CA ALA A 69 18.79 11.54 16.73
C ALA A 69 18.31 12.98 16.42
N LYS A 70 19.19 13.84 15.89
CA LYS A 70 18.87 15.24 15.54
C LYS A 70 17.91 15.40 14.36
N SER A 71 17.90 14.46 13.42
CA SER A 71 17.08 14.52 12.19
C SER A 71 15.86 13.59 12.18
N ARG A 72 15.68 12.78 13.23
CA ARG A 72 14.62 11.76 13.29
C ARG A 72 13.23 12.38 13.28
N GLY A 73 12.99 13.43 14.07
CA GLY A 73 11.70 14.12 14.12
C GLY A 73 11.30 14.74 12.77
N LEU A 74 12.24 15.43 12.10
CA LEU A 74 11.98 16.03 10.78
C LEU A 74 11.61 14.99 9.72
N ARG A 75 12.27 13.82 9.71
CA ARG A 75 11.94 12.74 8.77
C ARG A 75 10.57 12.11 9.04
N MET A 76 10.17 12.02 10.30
CA MET A 76 8.83 11.54 10.67
C MET A 76 7.73 12.53 10.27
N VAL A 77 7.92 13.83 10.51
CA VAL A 77 6.96 14.87 10.11
C VAL A 77 6.82 14.96 8.60
N LEU A 78 7.93 14.85 7.85
CA LEU A 78 7.89 14.82 6.40
C LEU A 78 7.10 13.60 5.87
N ASN A 79 7.21 12.45 6.54
CA ASN A 79 6.43 11.26 6.20
C ASN A 79 4.93 11.43 6.48
N GLU A 80 4.55 12.04 7.60
CA GLU A 80 3.13 12.38 7.85
C GLU A 80 2.59 13.37 6.82
N ALA A 81 3.37 14.41 6.48
CA ALA A 81 2.95 15.40 5.50
C ALA A 81 2.72 14.77 4.12
N SER A 82 3.60 13.84 3.70
CA SER A 82 3.45 13.13 2.43
C SER A 82 2.25 12.18 2.43
N LEU A 83 1.96 11.50 3.54
CA LEU A 83 0.77 10.66 3.69
C LEU A 83 -0.52 11.47 3.58
N CYS A 84 -0.59 12.61 4.25
CA CYS A 84 -1.74 13.51 4.20
C CYS A 84 -1.97 14.04 2.78
N ALA A 85 -0.90 14.50 2.11
CA ALA A 85 -0.98 14.96 0.73
C ALA A 85 -1.38 13.83 -0.24
N ALA A 86 -0.84 12.62 -0.07
CA ALA A 86 -1.16 11.48 -0.91
C ALA A 86 -2.63 11.05 -0.78
N MET A 87 -3.19 11.05 0.44
CA MET A 87 -4.62 10.77 0.65
C MET A 87 -5.50 11.82 -0.02
N MET A 88 -5.19 13.11 0.17
CA MET A 88 -5.98 14.19 -0.42
C MET A 88 -5.97 14.14 -1.96
N ILE A 89 -4.78 14.02 -2.57
CA ILE A 89 -4.65 13.91 -4.03
C ILE A 89 -5.32 12.63 -4.53
N GLY A 90 -5.17 11.52 -3.81
CA GLY A 90 -5.78 10.24 -4.14
C GLY A 90 -7.30 10.34 -4.21
N SER A 91 -7.94 10.84 -3.16
CA SER A 91 -9.40 10.97 -3.08
C SER A 91 -9.97 11.88 -4.17
N LEU A 92 -9.32 13.03 -4.44
CA LEU A 92 -9.73 13.96 -5.50
C LEU A 92 -9.60 13.30 -6.88
N ARG A 93 -8.46 12.66 -7.15
CA ARG A 93 -8.18 12.02 -8.44
C ARG A 93 -9.13 10.84 -8.70
N THR A 94 -9.46 10.06 -7.68
CA THR A 94 -10.36 8.90 -7.85
C THR A 94 -11.75 9.32 -8.29
N GLY A 95 -12.29 10.44 -7.77
CA GLY A 95 -13.61 10.94 -8.18
C GLY A 95 -13.62 11.37 -9.65
N TYR A 96 -12.62 12.15 -10.05
CA TYR A 96 -12.52 12.69 -11.41
C TYR A 96 -12.33 11.60 -12.48
N ILE A 97 -11.60 10.53 -12.17
CA ILE A 97 -11.40 9.40 -13.11
C ILE A 97 -12.63 8.48 -13.12
N TYR A 98 -13.40 8.42 -12.03
CA TYR A 98 -14.57 7.55 -11.94
C TYR A 98 -15.73 8.05 -12.81
N GLU A 99 -15.97 9.36 -12.86
CA GLU A 99 -17.05 9.98 -13.66
C GLU A 99 -17.05 9.54 -15.14
N PRO A 100 -15.92 9.56 -15.86
CA PRO A 100 -15.90 9.19 -17.28
C PRO A 100 -15.56 7.72 -17.59
N THR A 101 -14.96 6.93 -16.69
CA THR A 101 -14.17 5.73 -17.09
C THR A 101 -14.39 4.42 -16.33
N ASN A 102 -15.43 4.30 -15.49
CA ASN A 102 -15.79 3.09 -14.72
C ASN A 102 -14.82 2.71 -13.59
N ALA A 103 -15.29 1.91 -12.63
CA ALA A 103 -14.52 1.46 -11.46
C ALA A 103 -13.22 0.70 -11.84
N ILE A 104 -13.25 -0.09 -12.91
CA ILE A 104 -12.16 -0.99 -13.29
C ILE A 104 -10.88 -0.20 -13.63
N THR A 105 -11.00 0.93 -14.31
CA THR A 105 -9.85 1.73 -14.76
C THR A 105 -9.13 2.35 -13.56
N VAL A 106 -9.89 2.90 -12.60
CA VAL A 106 -9.35 3.46 -11.35
C VAL A 106 -8.58 2.39 -10.57
N PHE A 107 -9.17 1.20 -10.39
CA PHE A 107 -8.51 0.11 -9.66
C PHE A 107 -7.29 -0.46 -10.39
N SER A 108 -7.31 -0.52 -11.73
CA SER A 108 -6.16 -0.94 -12.53
C SER A 108 -4.97 0.03 -12.42
N ILE A 109 -5.24 1.34 -12.46
CA ILE A 109 -4.22 2.38 -12.27
C ILE A 109 -3.60 2.27 -10.87
N LEU A 110 -4.44 2.10 -9.84
CA LEU A 110 -3.98 1.92 -8.46
C LEU A 110 -3.10 0.68 -8.30
N SER A 111 -3.51 -0.46 -8.89
CA SER A 111 -2.75 -1.71 -8.83
C SER A 111 -1.38 -1.57 -9.50
N THR A 112 -1.33 -0.92 -10.66
CA THR A 112 -0.08 -0.70 -11.41
C THR A 112 0.88 0.21 -10.66
N LEU A 113 0.36 1.29 -10.06
CA LEU A 113 1.16 2.22 -9.26
C LEU A 113 1.72 1.54 -8.01
N LEU A 114 0.92 0.68 -7.37
CA LEU A 114 1.34 -0.09 -6.20
C LEU A 114 2.43 -1.10 -6.55
N PHE A 115 2.30 -1.78 -7.68
CA PHE A 115 3.31 -2.71 -8.18
C PHE A 115 4.64 -2.00 -8.45
N LEU A 116 4.60 -0.81 -9.06
CA LEU A 116 5.79 0.00 -9.32
C LEU A 116 6.46 0.47 -8.01
N ALA A 117 5.66 0.89 -7.02
CA ALA A 117 6.16 1.24 -5.69
C ALA A 117 6.85 0.05 -5.00
N LEU A 118 6.30 -1.15 -5.14
CA LEU A 118 6.88 -2.38 -4.62
C LEU A 118 8.25 -2.67 -5.25
N LEU A 119 8.35 -2.52 -6.58
CA LEU A 119 9.59 -2.73 -7.31
C LEU A 119 10.66 -1.71 -6.91
N TYR A 120 10.26 -0.45 -6.69
CA TYR A 120 11.14 0.59 -6.16
C TYR A 120 11.65 0.27 -4.75
N VAL A 121 10.75 -0.11 -3.83
CA VAL A 121 11.12 -0.49 -2.45
C VAL A 121 12.02 -1.72 -2.46
N TYR A 122 11.71 -2.74 -3.26
CA TYR A 122 12.52 -3.95 -3.38
C TYR A 122 13.94 -3.61 -3.86
N ALA A 123 14.08 -2.84 -4.94
CA ALA A 123 15.38 -2.46 -5.47
C ALA A 123 16.19 -1.59 -4.49
N PHE A 124 15.56 -0.60 -3.86
CA PHE A 124 16.25 0.37 -3.01
C PHE A 124 16.58 -0.18 -1.61
N VAL A 125 15.67 -0.95 -1.00
CA VAL A 125 15.89 -1.55 0.33
C VAL A 125 16.85 -2.74 0.24
N VAL A 126 16.67 -3.64 -0.74
CA VAL A 126 17.55 -4.82 -0.87
C VAL A 126 18.89 -4.44 -1.50
N GLY A 127 18.91 -3.50 -2.45
CA GLY A 127 20.15 -3.06 -3.12
C GLY A 127 20.94 -1.99 -2.36
N GLY A 128 20.29 -1.18 -1.53
CA GLY A 128 20.93 -0.10 -0.75
C GLY A 128 21.62 -0.56 0.54
N LEU A 129 21.26 -1.74 1.05
CA LEU A 129 21.97 -2.42 2.14
C LEU A 129 23.12 -3.25 1.54
N LYS A 130 24.19 -2.57 1.09
CA LYS A 130 25.49 -3.26 1.01
C LYS A 130 25.88 -3.68 2.44
N PRO A 131 26.34 -4.92 2.65
CA PRO A 131 26.80 -5.36 3.97
C PRO A 131 27.89 -4.44 4.55
#